data_AF-A0A329Y824-F1
#
_entry.id   AF-A0A329Y824-F1
#
_cell.length_a   1.000
_cell.length_b   1.000
_cell.length_c   1.000
_cell.angle_alpha   90.00
_cell.angle_beta   90.00
_cell.angle_gamma   90.00
#
_symmetry.space_group_name_H-M   'P 1'
#
loop_
_entity.id
_entity.type
_entity.pdbx_description
1 polymer ?
#
loop_
_entity_poly.entity_id
_entity_poly.type
_entity_poly.pdbx_seq_one_letter_code
_entity_poly.pdbx_strand_id
1 'polypeptide(L)'
;MIDVEQVILSYQEDVPTNLLDDFKRHLDSSGIGLKTETRPINAYASFEWAVPTLIAVFILRSYFDAFFKEAGKDHYQILKAGVSLLLRKILGVHPENRPKGRSLIFSIQSVTRDGARIKFIFPEGVSHETYDEIVEALLDILATHYSSQGEDELSEMLVSTPPLGRVYYFEYSLEKRSWSVLDWKNDLEVRQKD
;
A
#
# COMPACT_ATOMS: atom_id res chain seq x y z
N MET A 1 0.65 -13.41 25.69
CA MET A 1 1.10 -12.30 24.84
C MET A 1 -0.12 -11.83 24.09
N ILE A 2 -0.49 -10.55 24.16
CA ILE A 2 -1.62 -10.04 23.37
C ILE A 2 -1.08 -9.88 21.95
N ASP A 3 -1.58 -10.66 20.99
CA ASP A 3 -1.25 -10.45 19.58
C ASP A 3 -1.83 -9.10 19.16
N VAL A 4 -0.93 -8.12 19.00
CA VAL A 4 -1.28 -6.80 18.49
C VAL A 4 -1.39 -6.94 16.97
N GLU A 5 -2.53 -6.56 16.41
CA GLU A 5 -2.71 -6.47 14.96
C GLU A 5 -1.63 -5.55 14.37
N GLN A 6 -0.91 -6.02 13.36
CA GLN A 6 0.17 -5.28 12.67
C GLN A 6 -0.19 -4.98 11.23
N VAL A 7 -0.93 -5.91 10.60
CA VAL A 7 -1.39 -5.81 9.23
C VAL A 7 -2.88 -6.09 9.18
N ILE A 8 -3.63 -5.33 8.39
CA ILE A 8 -5.04 -5.63 8.08
C ILE A 8 -5.15 -5.89 6.58
N LEU A 9 -5.73 -7.03 6.22
CA LEU A 9 -6.14 -7.33 4.85
C LEU A 9 -7.64 -7.08 4.72
N SER A 10 -8.00 -6.07 3.95
CA SER A 10 -9.38 -5.65 3.75
C SER A 10 -9.75 -5.81 2.28
N TYR A 11 -10.77 -6.60 1.98
CA TYR A 11 -11.12 -6.99 0.61
C TYR A 11 -12.63 -6.98 0.38
N GLN A 12 -13.03 -6.81 -0.88
CA GLN A 12 -14.42 -6.85 -1.29
C GLN A 12 -15.00 -8.27 -1.13
N GLU A 13 -16.27 -8.38 -0.75
CA GLU A 13 -16.92 -9.65 -0.39
C GLU A 13 -16.97 -10.72 -1.50
N ASP A 14 -16.87 -10.30 -2.77
CA ASP A 14 -16.85 -11.17 -3.94
C ASP A 14 -15.44 -11.62 -4.36
N VAL A 15 -14.38 -11.13 -3.69
CA VAL A 15 -13.01 -11.57 -3.94
C VAL A 15 -12.87 -13.03 -3.49
N PRO A 16 -12.49 -13.97 -4.39
CA PRO A 16 -12.27 -15.36 -4.03
C PRO A 16 -11.16 -15.49 -2.98
N THR A 17 -11.48 -16.07 -1.82
CA THR A 17 -10.55 -16.11 -0.68
C THR A 17 -9.28 -16.90 -0.96
N ASN A 18 -9.32 -17.86 -1.89
CA ASN A 18 -8.16 -18.63 -2.33
C ASN A 18 -7.06 -17.77 -2.99
N LEU A 19 -7.38 -16.55 -3.45
CA LEU A 19 -6.39 -15.59 -3.91
C LEU A 19 -5.57 -14.97 -2.76
N LEU A 20 -6.10 -15.07 -1.53
CA LEU A 20 -5.55 -14.42 -0.34
C LEU A 20 -4.84 -15.40 0.59
N ASP A 21 -5.11 -16.71 0.45
CA ASP A 21 -4.69 -17.72 1.40
C ASP A 21 -3.17 -17.87 1.52
N ASP A 22 -2.43 -17.71 0.42
CA ASP A 22 -0.96 -17.78 0.43
C ASP A 22 -0.36 -16.64 1.27
N PHE A 23 -0.90 -15.43 1.11
CA PHE A 23 -0.52 -14.27 1.92
C PHE A 23 -0.85 -14.47 3.40
N LYS A 24 -2.07 -14.92 3.70
CA LYS A 24 -2.52 -15.18 5.08
C LYS A 24 -1.60 -16.18 5.79
N ARG A 25 -1.39 -17.35 5.17
CA ARG A 25 -0.51 -18.40 5.71
C ARG A 25 0.92 -17.91 5.91
N HIS A 26 1.45 -17.14 4.96
CA HIS A 26 2.82 -16.61 5.04
C HIS A 26 3.01 -15.72 6.27
N LEU A 27 2.10 -14.76 6.48
CA LEU A 27 2.15 -13.86 7.64
C LEU A 27 1.91 -14.59 8.96
N ASP A 28 0.89 -15.46 9.02
CA ASP A 28 0.54 -16.24 10.21
C ASP A 28 1.72 -17.11 10.67
N SER A 29 2.37 -17.82 9.74
CA SER A 29 3.52 -18.69 10.05
C SER A 29 4.76 -17.94 10.51
N SER A 30 4.83 -16.64 10.22
CA SER A 30 5.99 -15.78 10.49
C SER A 30 5.81 -14.88 11.71
N GLY A 31 4.69 -15.01 12.43
CA GLY A 31 4.40 -14.25 13.65
C GLY A 31 4.06 -12.77 13.41
N ILE A 32 3.69 -12.39 12.18
CA ILE A 32 3.13 -11.06 11.90
C ILE A 32 1.63 -11.09 12.17
N GLY A 33 1.16 -10.29 13.11
CA GLY A 33 -0.25 -10.22 13.48
C GLY A 33 -1.12 -9.72 12.33
N LEU A 34 -1.89 -10.62 11.72
CA LEU A 34 -2.78 -10.33 10.60
C LEU A 34 -4.25 -10.33 11.04
N LYS A 35 -4.96 -9.26 10.70
CA LYS A 35 -6.43 -9.23 10.68
C LYS A 35 -6.95 -9.27 9.27
N THR A 36 -8.11 -9.90 9.09
CA THR A 36 -8.83 -9.86 7.82
C THR A 36 -10.21 -9.26 8.03
N GLU A 37 -10.65 -8.46 7.07
CA GLU A 37 -12.00 -7.90 7.06
C GLU A 37 -12.55 -7.90 5.63
N THR A 38 -13.87 -8.05 5.53
CA THR A 38 -14.60 -8.02 4.27
C THR A 38 -15.41 -6.73 4.17
N ARG A 39 -15.53 -6.19 2.96
CA ARG A 39 -16.30 -4.98 2.68
C ARG A 39 -17.37 -5.27 1.62
N PRO A 40 -18.59 -4.74 1.77
CA PRO A 40 -19.63 -4.90 0.76
C PRO A 40 -19.32 -4.09 -0.51
N ILE A 41 -19.88 -4.52 -1.64
CA ILE A 41 -19.82 -3.78 -2.90
C ILE A 41 -20.66 -2.51 -2.79
N ASN A 42 -20.08 -1.35 -3.10
CA ASN A 42 -20.78 -0.07 -3.06
C ASN A 42 -20.46 0.79 -4.29
N ALA A 43 -21.38 1.70 -4.62
CA ALA A 43 -21.12 2.75 -5.58
C ALA A 43 -20.37 3.91 -4.91
N TYR A 44 -19.33 4.42 -5.57
CA TYR A 44 -18.52 5.54 -5.09
C TYR A 44 -18.56 6.69 -6.10
N ALA A 45 -18.95 7.88 -5.66
CA ALA A 45 -18.84 9.11 -6.44
C ALA A 45 -17.51 9.81 -6.07
N SER A 46 -16.41 9.30 -6.62
CA SER A 46 -15.05 9.74 -6.27
C SER A 46 -14.10 9.59 -7.46
N PHE A 47 -12.89 10.14 -7.36
CA PHE A 47 -11.79 9.79 -8.26
C PHE A 47 -11.51 8.29 -8.20
N GLU A 48 -11.25 7.68 -9.35
CA GLU A 48 -10.94 6.25 -9.49
C GLU A 48 -9.87 5.79 -8.49
N TRP A 49 -8.76 6.54 -8.39
CA TRP A 49 -7.66 6.24 -7.49
C TRP A 49 -7.97 6.50 -6.00
N ALA A 50 -9.05 7.23 -5.69
CA ALA A 50 -9.53 7.47 -4.33
C ALA A 50 -10.58 6.45 -3.86
N VAL A 51 -11.19 5.70 -4.78
CA VAL A 51 -12.13 4.61 -4.44
C VAL A 51 -11.39 3.47 -3.70
N PRO A 52 -12.04 2.76 -2.75
CA PRO A 52 -11.48 1.54 -2.18
C PRO A 52 -11.14 0.52 -3.27
N THR A 53 -9.93 -0.02 -3.23
CA THR A 53 -9.50 -1.08 -4.15
C THR A 53 -10.17 -2.41 -3.81
N LEU A 54 -10.20 -3.35 -4.75
CA LEU A 54 -10.73 -4.71 -4.48
C LEU A 54 -10.07 -5.34 -3.26
N ILE A 55 -8.75 -5.17 -3.12
CA ILE A 55 -7.94 -5.65 -2.01
C ILE A 55 -7.08 -4.48 -1.51
N ALA A 56 -7.08 -4.25 -0.20
CA ALA A 56 -6.22 -3.26 0.44
C ALA A 56 -5.48 -3.88 1.61
N VAL A 57 -4.18 -3.62 1.69
CA VAL A 57 -3.36 -4.00 2.84
C VAL A 57 -3.08 -2.74 3.66
N PHE A 58 -3.44 -2.75 4.94
CA PHE A 58 -3.11 -1.69 5.88
C PHE A 58 -1.91 -2.13 6.71
N ILE A 59 -0.82 -1.35 6.66
CA ILE A 59 0.34 -1.53 7.53
C ILE A 59 0.17 -0.58 8.72
N LEU A 60 0.03 -1.13 9.91
CA LEU A 60 -0.24 -0.36 11.12
C LEU A 60 1.06 0.11 11.78
N ARG A 61 0.97 1.16 12.60
CA ARG A 61 2.09 1.62 13.42
C ARG A 61 2.73 0.52 14.27
N SER A 62 1.92 -0.37 14.83
CA SER A 62 2.35 -1.53 15.62
C SER A 62 3.29 -2.48 14.87
N TYR A 63 3.22 -2.52 13.54
CA TYR A 63 4.20 -3.24 12.72
C TYR A 63 5.60 -2.64 12.91
N PHE A 64 5.72 -1.31 12.80
CA PHE A 64 7.00 -0.62 12.94
C PHE A 64 7.52 -0.65 14.39
N ASP A 65 6.63 -0.53 15.38
CA ASP A 65 7.01 -0.68 16.80
C ASP A 65 7.60 -2.08 17.11
N ALA A 66 7.16 -3.12 16.40
CA ALA A 66 7.74 -4.46 16.50
C ALA A 66 9.00 -4.61 15.64
N PHE A 67 9.03 -4.00 14.45
CA PHE A 67 10.16 -3.99 13.53
C PHE A 67 11.41 -3.38 14.18
N PHE A 68 11.33 -2.30 14.96
CA PHE A 68 12.54 -1.72 15.57
C PHE A 68 13.10 -2.49 16.76
N LYS A 69 12.54 -3.65 17.11
CA LYS A 69 13.12 -4.61 18.06
C LYS A 69 14.11 -5.55 17.32
N GLU A 70 14.83 -6.41 18.03
CA GLU A 70 15.95 -7.23 17.49
C GLU A 70 15.60 -8.10 16.25
N ALA A 71 14.33 -8.24 15.87
CA ALA A 71 13.84 -9.01 14.72
C ALA A 71 13.52 -8.19 13.45
N GLY A 72 13.83 -6.89 13.40
CA GLY A 72 13.35 -5.98 12.35
C GLY A 72 13.61 -6.42 10.91
N LYS A 73 14.87 -6.71 10.58
CA LYS A 73 15.25 -7.04 9.20
C LYS A 73 14.48 -8.24 8.65
N ASP A 74 14.23 -9.25 9.49
CA ASP A 74 13.49 -10.44 9.07
C ASP A 74 12.02 -10.11 8.83
N HIS A 75 11.40 -9.32 9.71
CA HIS A 75 9.99 -8.90 9.57
C HIS A 75 9.74 -8.11 8.29
N TYR A 76 10.67 -7.24 7.90
CA TYR A 76 10.60 -6.52 6.62
C TYR A 76 10.59 -7.45 5.42
N GLN A 77 11.51 -8.41 5.38
CA GLN A 77 11.58 -9.36 4.26
C GLN A 77 10.35 -10.27 4.22
N ILE A 78 9.82 -10.66 5.39
CA ILE A 78 8.57 -11.41 5.50
C ILE A 78 7.41 -10.63 4.90
N LEU A 79 7.21 -9.36 5.29
CA LEU A 79 6.10 -8.55 4.80
C LEU A 79 6.24 -8.29 3.29
N LYS A 80 7.44 -7.92 2.82
CA LYS A 80 7.74 -7.75 1.40
C LYS A 80 7.36 -9.00 0.61
N ALA A 81 7.87 -10.16 1.02
CA ALA A 81 7.57 -11.43 0.37
C ALA A 81 6.07 -11.77 0.38
N GLY A 82 5.38 -11.49 1.49
CA GLY A 82 3.93 -11.65 1.59
C GLY A 82 3.19 -10.80 0.55
N VAL A 83 3.47 -9.50 0.51
CA VAL A 83 2.83 -8.58 -0.46
C VAL A 83 3.14 -9.01 -1.89
N SER A 84 4.38 -9.42 -2.18
CA SER A 84 4.77 -9.94 -3.50
C SER A 84 3.99 -11.20 -3.88
N LEU A 85 3.78 -12.14 -2.95
CA LEU A 85 2.95 -13.33 -3.19
C LEU A 85 1.51 -12.94 -3.51
N LEU A 86 0.95 -11.99 -2.76
CA LEU A 86 -0.40 -11.48 -2.97
C LEU A 86 -0.54 -10.84 -4.37
N LEU A 87 0.37 -9.93 -4.73
CA LEU A 87 0.38 -9.25 -6.03
C LEU A 87 0.50 -10.27 -7.18
N ARG A 88 1.41 -11.24 -7.07
CA ARG A 88 1.56 -12.31 -8.07
C ARG A 88 0.27 -13.11 -8.25
N LYS A 89 -0.42 -13.40 -7.16
CA LYS A 89 -1.67 -14.16 -7.19
C LYS A 89 -2.83 -13.39 -7.84
N ILE A 90 -3.00 -12.12 -7.49
CA ILE A 90 -4.16 -11.32 -7.92
C ILE A 90 -3.97 -10.71 -9.32
N LEU A 91 -2.72 -10.46 -9.73
CA LEU A 91 -2.43 -9.87 -11.03
C LEU A 91 -2.21 -10.91 -12.14
N GLY A 92 -1.91 -12.16 -11.77
CA GLY A 92 -1.66 -13.26 -12.70
C GLY A 92 -0.23 -13.29 -13.24
N VAL A 93 0.02 -14.12 -14.25
CA VAL A 93 1.39 -14.39 -14.75
C VAL A 93 2.01 -13.20 -15.48
N HIS A 94 1.20 -12.46 -16.26
CA HIS A 94 1.64 -11.37 -17.13
C HIS A 94 0.94 -10.05 -16.79
N PRO A 95 1.22 -9.45 -15.63
CA PRO A 95 0.62 -8.19 -15.22
C PRO A 95 0.92 -7.03 -16.16
N GLU A 96 2.02 -7.07 -16.90
CA GLU A 96 2.44 -6.10 -17.90
C GLU A 96 1.47 -5.97 -19.09
N ASN A 97 0.68 -7.01 -19.35
CA ASN A 97 -0.33 -7.01 -20.41
C ASN A 97 -1.66 -6.35 -19.99
N ARG A 98 -1.79 -5.97 -18.71
CA ARG A 98 -3.00 -5.29 -18.22
C ARG A 98 -3.05 -3.87 -18.76
N PRO A 99 -4.25 -3.29 -18.99
CA PRO A 99 -4.38 -1.89 -19.33
C PRO A 99 -3.68 -1.01 -18.29
N LYS A 100 -2.99 0.04 -18.77
CA LYS A 100 -2.38 1.03 -17.89
C LYS A 100 -3.48 1.75 -17.10
N GLY A 101 -3.22 2.00 -15.83
CA GLY A 101 -4.18 2.57 -14.90
C GLY A 101 -3.58 2.76 -13.51
N ARG A 102 -4.43 3.11 -12.54
CA ARG A 102 -4.03 3.38 -11.15
C ARG A 102 -4.89 2.55 -10.19
N SER A 103 -4.25 1.65 -9.44
CA SER A 103 -4.79 1.00 -8.23
C SER A 103 -6.27 0.68 -8.26
N LEU A 104 -6.70 -0.16 -9.20
CA LEU A 104 -8.06 -0.68 -9.20
C LEU A 104 -8.16 -1.91 -8.29
N ILE A 105 -7.13 -2.75 -8.36
CA ILE A 105 -7.15 -4.07 -7.73
C ILE A 105 -6.55 -4.03 -6.34
N PHE A 106 -5.43 -3.31 -6.20
CA PHE A 106 -4.61 -3.36 -5.01
C PHE A 106 -4.16 -1.97 -4.58
N SER A 107 -4.11 -1.75 -3.27
CA SER A 107 -3.44 -0.61 -2.66
C SER A 107 -2.85 -0.99 -1.31
N ILE A 108 -1.84 -0.23 -0.89
CA ILE A 108 -1.35 -0.28 0.49
C ILE A 108 -1.73 1.03 1.17
N GLN A 109 -2.21 0.93 2.39
CA GLN A 109 -2.55 2.08 3.22
C GLN A 109 -1.74 2.03 4.51
N SER A 110 -1.44 3.21 5.04
CA SER A 110 -0.74 3.34 6.31
C SER A 110 -1.20 4.61 7.01
N VAL A 111 -0.96 4.66 8.32
CA VAL A 111 -1.02 5.90 9.09
C VAL A 111 0.41 6.20 9.50
N THR A 112 0.85 7.44 9.35
CA THR A 112 2.19 7.86 9.77
C THR A 112 2.27 8.04 11.28
N ARG A 113 3.49 8.28 11.81
CA ARG A 113 3.69 8.46 13.25
C ARG A 113 2.92 9.67 13.79
N ASP A 114 2.79 10.72 12.99
CA ASP A 114 2.07 11.97 13.25
C ASP A 114 0.56 11.90 12.91
N GLY A 115 0.07 10.75 12.43
CA GLY A 115 -1.36 10.49 12.24
C GLY A 115 -1.92 10.84 10.87
N ALA A 116 -1.07 11.23 9.91
CA ALA A 116 -1.49 11.41 8.51
C ALA A 116 -1.87 10.06 7.90
N ARG A 117 -2.99 10.02 7.17
CA ARG A 117 -3.44 8.81 6.47
C ARG A 117 -2.91 8.82 5.06
N ILE A 118 -2.32 7.71 4.64
CA ILE A 118 -1.69 7.58 3.34
C ILE A 118 -2.33 6.39 2.60
N LYS A 119 -2.62 6.60 1.31
CA LYS A 119 -2.87 5.55 0.34
C LYS A 119 -1.79 5.57 -0.73
N PHE A 120 -1.06 4.47 -0.84
CA PHE A 120 -0.08 4.24 -1.90
C PHE A 120 -0.79 3.66 -3.13
N ILE A 121 -0.68 4.37 -4.23
CA ILE A 121 -1.25 4.06 -5.53
C ILE A 121 -0.17 3.35 -6.36
N PHE A 122 -0.42 2.09 -6.64
CA PHE A 122 0.31 1.25 -7.56
C PHE A 122 -0.13 1.51 -9.02
N PRO A 123 0.82 1.59 -9.97
CA PRO A 123 0.52 1.59 -11.40
C PRO A 123 0.03 0.20 -11.83
N GLU A 124 -0.82 0.16 -12.85
CA GLU A 124 -1.22 -1.09 -13.52
C GLU A 124 -0.44 -1.26 -14.84
N GLY A 125 -0.27 -2.50 -15.30
CA GLY A 125 0.44 -2.78 -16.56
C GLY A 125 1.97 -2.75 -16.45
N VAL A 126 2.51 -3.08 -15.28
CA VAL A 126 3.97 -3.24 -15.05
C VAL A 126 4.30 -4.68 -14.65
N SER A 127 5.57 -5.08 -14.72
CA SER A 127 6.01 -6.44 -14.40
C SER A 127 6.02 -6.73 -12.90
N HIS A 128 6.10 -8.02 -12.53
CA HIS A 128 6.24 -8.42 -11.12
C HIS A 128 7.51 -7.86 -10.47
N GLU A 129 8.61 -7.80 -11.22
CA GLU A 129 9.87 -7.25 -10.74
C GLU A 129 9.70 -5.76 -10.41
N THR A 130 9.00 -5.01 -11.26
CA THR A 130 8.67 -3.61 -10.97
C THR A 130 7.77 -3.48 -9.75
N TYR A 131 6.79 -4.36 -9.56
CA TYR A 131 5.99 -4.35 -8.33
C TYR A 131 6.82 -4.63 -7.08
N ASP A 132 7.76 -5.58 -7.14
CA ASP A 132 8.66 -5.90 -6.04
C ASP A 132 9.52 -4.68 -5.66
N GLU A 133 10.01 -3.91 -6.65
CA GLU A 133 10.71 -2.65 -6.46
C GLU A 133 9.83 -1.57 -5.80
N ILE A 134 8.58 -1.45 -6.23
CA ILE A 134 7.61 -0.47 -5.69
C ILE A 134 7.30 -0.78 -4.22
N VAL A 135 7.09 -2.06 -3.89
CA VAL A 135 6.83 -2.51 -2.52
C VAL A 135 8.04 -2.24 -1.62
N GLU A 136 9.25 -2.51 -2.10
CA GLU A 136 10.49 -2.19 -1.38
C GLU A 136 10.60 -0.69 -1.10
N ALA A 137 10.47 0.15 -2.12
CA ALA A 137 10.52 1.61 -1.96
C ALA A 137 9.45 2.12 -0.97
N LEU A 138 8.26 1.51 -0.95
CA LEU A 138 7.19 1.83 0.00
C LEU A 138 7.55 1.46 1.44
N LEU A 139 8.08 0.26 1.65
CA LEU A 139 8.45 -0.18 2.99
C LEU A 139 9.63 0.62 3.51
N ASP A 140 10.59 0.98 2.66
CA ASP A 140 11.74 1.80 3.00
C ASP A 140 11.35 3.21 3.41
N ILE A 141 10.45 3.86 2.65
CA ILE A 141 10.02 5.22 3.00
C ILE A 141 9.24 5.24 4.32
N LEU A 142 8.39 4.25 4.57
CA LEU A 142 7.68 4.13 5.85
C LEU A 142 8.64 3.82 6.99
N ALA A 143 9.55 2.86 6.84
CA ALA A 143 10.52 2.50 7.87
C ALA A 143 11.41 3.71 8.23
N THR A 144 11.89 4.44 7.22
CA THR A 144 12.66 5.67 7.41
C THR A 144 11.87 6.67 8.24
N HIS A 145 10.63 6.98 7.84
CA HIS A 145 9.76 7.92 8.54
C HIS A 145 9.52 7.57 10.02
N TYR A 146 9.31 6.28 10.30
CA TYR A 146 9.12 5.84 11.68
C TYR A 146 10.40 5.94 12.52
N SER A 147 11.58 5.86 11.91
CA SER A 147 12.89 5.97 12.59
C SER A 147 13.45 7.40 12.70
N SER A 148 13.09 8.30 11.78
CA SER A 148 13.75 9.60 11.53
C SER A 148 13.33 10.76 12.46
N GLN A 149 12.40 10.54 13.40
CA GLN A 149 11.78 11.61 14.19
C GLN A 149 11.18 12.78 13.38
N GLY A 150 10.89 12.57 12.07
CA GLY A 150 10.22 13.55 11.22
C GLY A 150 11.16 14.34 10.30
N GLU A 151 12.45 14.03 10.35
CA GLU A 151 13.47 14.55 9.44
C GLU A 151 13.65 13.55 8.28
N ASP A 152 12.63 13.42 7.44
CA ASP A 152 12.61 12.47 6.32
C ASP A 152 11.78 12.98 5.14
N GLU A 153 12.03 12.38 3.97
CA GLU A 153 11.38 12.71 2.70
C GLU A 153 9.85 12.62 2.77
N LEU A 154 9.30 11.66 3.53
CA LEU A 154 7.85 11.53 3.67
C LEU A 154 7.27 12.73 4.41
N SER A 155 7.90 13.14 5.50
CA SER A 155 7.50 14.33 6.26
C SER A 155 7.53 15.60 5.39
N GLU A 156 8.55 15.79 4.56
CA GLU A 156 8.64 16.93 3.62
C GLU A 156 7.53 16.90 2.56
N MET A 157 7.21 15.71 2.04
CA MET A 157 6.13 15.49 1.10
C MET A 157 4.75 15.84 1.70
N LEU A 158 4.51 15.46 2.95
CA LEU A 158 3.24 15.73 3.64
C LEU A 158 3.02 17.22 3.93
N VAL A 159 4.09 18.01 4.09
CA VAL A 159 4.03 19.46 4.29
C VAL A 159 3.81 20.21 2.98
N SER A 160 4.43 19.74 1.89
CA SER A 160 4.44 20.46 0.61
C SER A 160 3.12 20.37 -0.16
N THR A 161 2.34 19.30 0.02
CA THR A 161 1.10 19.08 -0.74
C THR A 161 -0.08 18.80 0.19
N PRO A 162 -1.20 19.54 0.12
CA PRO A 162 -2.34 19.27 0.99
C PRO A 162 -3.05 17.95 0.63
N PRO A 163 -3.60 17.22 1.61
CA PRO A 163 -4.34 15.99 1.36
C PRO A 163 -5.66 16.26 0.63
N LEU A 164 -6.20 15.24 -0.05
CA LEU A 164 -7.58 15.24 -0.50
C LEU A 164 -8.46 14.73 0.65
N GLY A 165 -9.20 15.65 1.29
CA GLY A 165 -9.95 15.34 2.50
C GLY A 165 -9.02 15.11 3.68
N ARG A 166 -8.86 13.84 4.10
CA ARG A 166 -7.98 13.44 5.22
C ARG A 166 -6.92 12.42 4.81
N VAL A 167 -6.79 12.17 3.51
CA VAL A 167 -5.90 11.12 2.97
C VAL A 167 -4.96 11.75 1.97
N TYR A 168 -3.67 11.47 2.14
CA TYR A 168 -2.65 11.73 1.15
C TYR A 168 -2.57 10.54 0.20
N TYR A 169 -2.48 10.82 -1.09
CA TYR A 169 -2.39 9.81 -2.13
C TYR A 169 -1.00 9.88 -2.71
N PHE A 170 -0.26 8.78 -2.67
CA PHE A 170 1.10 8.72 -3.16
C PHE A 170 1.13 7.89 -4.44
N GLU A 171 1.75 8.40 -5.49
CA GLU A 171 1.96 7.69 -6.74
C GLU A 171 3.46 7.40 -6.90
N TYR A 172 3.78 6.19 -7.39
CA TYR A 172 5.15 5.81 -7.70
C TYR A 172 5.51 6.23 -9.13
N SER A 173 6.56 7.02 -9.27
CA SER A 173 7.12 7.37 -10.56
C SER A 173 8.08 6.28 -11.04
N LEU A 174 7.76 5.60 -12.14
CA LEU A 174 8.67 4.62 -12.75
C LEU A 174 9.96 5.26 -13.28
N GLU A 175 9.88 6.50 -13.75
CA GLU A 175 11.04 7.24 -14.27
C GLU A 175 12.01 7.64 -13.15
N LYS A 176 11.47 8.23 -12.07
CA LYS A 176 12.29 8.71 -10.94
C LYS A 176 12.61 7.60 -9.92
N ARG A 177 11.91 6.47 -10.01
CA ARG A 177 11.95 5.36 -9.05
C ARG A 177 11.72 5.83 -7.61
N SER A 178 10.75 6.71 -7.43
CA SER A 178 10.43 7.31 -6.14
C SER A 178 8.92 7.54 -5.97
N TRP A 179 8.50 7.63 -4.71
CA TRP A 179 7.14 8.02 -4.35
C TRP A 179 6.99 9.54 -4.39
N SER A 180 5.81 10.02 -4.78
CA SER A 180 5.45 11.44 -4.73
C SER A 180 3.99 11.62 -4.37
N VAL A 181 3.63 12.73 -3.73
CA VAL A 181 2.23 13.04 -3.46
C VAL A 181 1.52 13.40 -4.76
N LEU A 182 0.40 12.74 -5.01
CA LEU A 182 -0.48 13.04 -6.12
C LEU A 182 -1.15 14.40 -5.89
N ASP A 183 -0.80 15.38 -6.72
CA ASP A 183 -1.50 16.66 -6.77
C ASP A 183 -2.84 16.51 -7.49
N TRP A 184 -3.89 16.28 -6.70
CA TRP A 184 -5.24 16.06 -7.20
C TRP A 184 -5.83 17.27 -7.94
N LYS A 185 -5.32 18.49 -7.71
CA LYS A 185 -5.78 19.69 -8.42
C LYS A 185 -5.26 19.69 -9.86
N ASN A 186 -3.98 19.41 -10.02
CA ASN A 186 -3.40 19.25 -11.35
C ASN A 186 -4.01 18.05 -12.10
N ASP A 187 -4.25 16.92 -11.43
CA ASP A 187 -4.89 15.74 -12.06
C ASP A 187 -6.29 16.07 -12.59
N LEU A 188 -7.06 16.89 -11.85
CA LEU A 188 -8.37 17.37 -12.27
C LEU A 188 -8.32 18.23 -13.53
N GLU A 189 -7.36 19.16 -13.60
CA GLU A 189 -7.23 20.08 -14.74
C GLU A 189 -6.82 19.38 -16.03
N VAL A 190 -5.98 18.34 -15.94
CA VAL A 190 -5.60 17.51 -17.09
C VAL A 190 -6.81 16.75 -17.62
N ARG A 191 -7.59 16.10 -16.74
CA ARG A 191 -8.77 15.31 -17.13
C ARG A 191 -9.92 16.13 -17.71
N GLN A 192 -10.01 17.43 -17.43
CA GLN A 192 -11.03 18.30 -18.04
C GLN A 192 -10.70 18.70 -19.49
N LYS A 193 -9.47 18.44 -19.95
CA LYS A 193 -9.02 18.77 -21.31
C LYS A 193 -9.06 17.59 -22.28
N ASP A 194 -9.25 16.37 -21.77
CA ASP A 194 -9.45 15.12 -22.51
C ASP A 194 -10.94 14.81 -22.69
#